data_AF-W2T548-F1
#
_entry.id   AF-W2T548-F1
#
_cell.length_a   1.000
_cell.length_b   1.000
_cell.length_c   1.000
_cell.angle_alpha   90.00
_cell.angle_beta   90.00
_cell.angle_gamma   90.00
#
_symmetry.space_group_name_H-M   'P 1'
#
loop_
_entity.id
_entity.type
_entity.pdbx_description
1 polymer ?
#
loop_
_entity_poly.entity_id
_entity_poly.type
_entity_poly.pdbx_seq_one_letter_code
_entity_poly.pdbx_strand_id
1 'polypeptide(L)'
;MTQTCQEVDVFAHQIQSCYRPKEGEIYTIDTPEIVKINPFKQEACLRLSNNITSLLGIELLWKNLDLTCEKETIMFSRSTMYGLLDSK
;
A
#
# COMPACT_ATOMS: atom_id res chain seq x y z
N MET A 1 21.67 -4.16 19.46
CA MET A 1 20.96 -3.16 18.64
C MET A 1 19.52 -3.17 19.12
N THR A 2 19.07 -2.10 19.77
CA THR A 2 17.70 -1.99 20.29
C THR A 2 16.76 -1.66 19.12
N GLN A 3 16.08 -2.66 18.57
CA GLN A 3 14.96 -2.46 17.65
C GLN A 3 13.85 -1.73 18.43
N THR A 4 13.76 -0.42 18.23
CA THR A 4 12.69 0.39 18.81
C THR A 4 11.53 0.37 17.83
N CYS A 5 10.56 -0.48 18.07
CA CYS A 5 9.38 -0.56 17.22
C CYS A 5 8.63 0.78 17.25
N GLN A 6 8.20 1.26 16.08
CA GLN A 6 7.46 2.50 16.01
C GLN A 6 6.02 2.28 16.50
N GLU A 7 5.60 3.10 17.46
CA GLU A 7 4.19 3.34 17.74
C GLU A 7 3.59 4.13 16.58
N VAL A 8 2.62 3.53 15.90
CA VAL A 8 2.00 4.06 14.68
C VAL A 8 0.57 4.45 14.96
N ASP A 9 0.12 5.55 14.36
CA ASP A 9 -1.28 5.97 14.43
C ASP A 9 -2.15 4.93 13.71
N VAL A 10 -3.09 4.35 14.46
CA VAL A 10 -4.08 3.39 13.96
C VAL A 10 -5.42 4.11 13.87
N PHE A 11 -5.88 4.36 12.63
CA PHE A 11 -7.20 4.91 12.40
C PHE A 11 -8.20 3.77 12.26
N ALA A 12 -8.92 3.47 13.34
CA ALA A 12 -10.02 2.51 13.32
C ALA A 12 -11.30 3.18 12.81
N HIS A 13 -11.87 2.64 11.74
CA HIS A 13 -13.20 3.03 11.28
C HIS A 13 -14.12 1.81 11.33
N GLN A 14 -15.20 1.89 12.09
CA GLN A 14 -16.16 0.79 12.19
C GLN A 14 -17.05 0.79 10.95
N ILE A 15 -16.93 -0.24 10.13
CA ILE A 15 -17.76 -0.45 8.94
C ILE A 15 -18.75 -1.56 9.23
N GLN A 16 -20.01 -1.33 8.91
CA GLN A 16 -21.03 -2.36 8.92
C GLN A 16 -21.18 -2.90 7.49
N SER A 17 -20.72 -4.12 7.26
CA SER A 17 -20.85 -4.82 5.99
C SER A 17 -22.09 -5.71 6.02
N CYS A 18 -22.99 -5.51 5.06
CA CYS A 18 -24.22 -6.29 4.94
C CYS A 18 -24.11 -7.20 3.72
N TYR A 19 -24.12 -8.51 3.94
CA TYR A 19 -24.16 -9.51 2.88
C TYR A 19 -25.55 -10.11 2.83
N ARG A 20 -26.17 -10.13 1.65
CA ARG A 20 -27.52 -10.68 1.43
C ARG A 20 -27.47 -11.97 0.61
N PRO A 21 -27.13 -13.13 1.20
CA PRO A 21 -27.34 -14.41 0.53
C PRO A 21 -28.84 -14.69 0.33
N LYS A 22 -29.18 -15.62 -0.57
CA LYS A 22 -30.57 -15.98 -0.91
C LYS A 22 -31.42 -16.48 0.27
N GLU A 23 -30.78 -16.82 1.39
CA GLU A 23 -31.37 -17.43 2.58
C GLU A 23 -31.53 -16.46 3.77
N GLY A 24 -31.17 -15.18 3.63
CA GLY A 24 -31.33 -14.16 4.68
C GLY A 24 -30.33 -13.01 4.59
N GLU A 25 -30.45 -12.01 5.46
CA GLU A 25 -29.45 -10.94 5.61
C GLU A 25 -28.42 -11.33 6.68
N ILE A 26 -27.13 -11.34 6.33
CA ILE A 26 -26.01 -11.52 7.26
C ILE A 26 -25.33 -10.17 7.43
N TYR A 27 -25.22 -9.71 8.69
CA TYR A 27 -24.51 -8.49 9.05
C TYR A 27 -23.17 -8.85 9.68
N THR A 28 -22.07 -8.38 9.09
CA THR A 28 -20.74 -8.41 9.70
C THR A 28 -20.28 -6.99 10.01
N ILE A 29 -19.67 -6.81 11.18
CA ILE A 29 -19.05 -5.54 11.55
C ILE A 29 -17.55 -5.73 11.29
N ASP A 30 -17.05 -5.05 10.27
CA ASP A 30 -15.64 -5.05 9.91
C ASP A 30 -15.01 -3.75 10.43
N THR A 31 -13.87 -3.84 11.10
CA THR A 31 -13.15 -2.65 11.56
C THR A 31 -11.84 -2.56 10.80
N PRO A 32 -11.80 -1.94 9.61
CA PRO A 32 -10.54 -1.63 8.97
C PRO A 32 -9.73 -0.64 9.80
N GLU A 33 -8.44 -0.93 9.90
CA GLU A 33 -7.44 -0.10 10.54
C GLU A 33 -6.46 0.40 9.48
N ILE A 34 -6.33 1.73 9.35
CA ILE A 34 -5.32 2.34 8.48
C ILE A 34 -4.09 2.67 9.31
N VAL A 35 -2.94 2.12 8.90
CA VAL A 35 -1.66 2.26 9.60
C VAL A 35 -0.70 3.09 8.77
N LYS A 36 -0.21 4.20 9.36
CA LYS A 36 0.79 5.05 8.72
C LYS A 36 2.20 4.67 9.18
N ILE A 37 2.91 3.91 8.36
CA ILE A 37 4.29 3.48 8.64
C ILE A 37 5.28 4.58 8.24
N ASN A 38 6.26 4.89 9.10
CA ASN A 38 7.36 5.79 8.72
C ASN A 38 8.40 5.00 7.92
N PRO A 39 8.67 5.37 6.66
CA PRO A 39 9.66 4.67 5.83
C PRO A 39 11.09 4.74 6.37
N PHE A 40 11.43 5.70 7.26
CA PHE A 40 12.75 5.79 7.88
C PHE A 40 12.97 4.77 9.01
N LYS A 41 11.90 4.39 9.73
CA LYS A 41 11.99 3.45 10.85
C LYS A 41 11.85 1.99 10.43
N GLN A 42 11.29 1.75 9.24
CA GLN A 42 11.19 0.44 8.57
C GLN A 42 10.44 -0.67 9.32
N GLU A 43 9.99 -0.43 10.54
CA GLU A 43 9.29 -1.40 11.39
C GLU A 43 8.16 -0.69 12.16
N ALA A 44 6.98 -1.30 12.16
CA ALA A 44 5.81 -0.84 12.91
C ALA A 44 5.18 -2.01 13.67
N CYS A 45 4.78 -1.77 14.92
CA CYS A 45 4.13 -2.78 15.75
C CYS A 45 2.71 -2.34 16.04
N LEU A 46 1.77 -3.24 15.77
CA LEU A 46 0.37 -3.06 16.08
C LEU A 46 0.01 -3.98 17.23
N ARG A 47 -0.82 -3.46 18.13
CA ARG A 47 -1.34 -4.22 19.26
C ARG A 47 -2.86 -4.19 19.20
N LEU A 48 -3.45 -5.33 18.87
CA LEU A 48 -4.89 -5.51 18.98
C LEU A 48 -5.22 -5.77 20.45
N SER A 49 -6.05 -4.90 21.02
CA SER A 49 -6.50 -5.00 22.40
C SER A 49 -8.03 -5.02 22.48
N ASN A 50 -8.57 -5.82 23.39
CA ASN A 50 -9.96 -5.71 23.82
C ASN A 50 -9.96 -5.13 25.24
N ASN A 51 -10.44 -3.89 25.36
CA ASN A 51 -10.29 -3.08 26.57
C ASN A 51 -8.80 -2.97 26.97
N ILE A 52 -8.43 -3.54 28.12
CA ILE A 52 -7.09 -3.45 28.69
C ILE A 52 -6.25 -4.69 28.31
N THR A 53 -6.88 -5.73 27.76
CA THR A 53 -6.22 -7.01 27.48
C THR A 53 -5.67 -7.02 26.07
N SER A 54 -4.37 -7.33 25.93
CA SER A 54 -3.76 -7.58 24.63
C SER A 54 -4.26 -8.91 24.08
N LEU A 55 -4.76 -8.91 22.86
CA LEU A 55 -5.18 -10.12 22.17
C LEU A 55 -4.12 -10.59 21.17
N LEU A 56 -3.51 -9.66 20.43
CA LEU A 56 -2.56 -9.99 19.36
C LEU A 56 -1.54 -8.87 19.18
N GLY A 57 -0.29 -9.25 18.88
CA GLY A 57 0.75 -8.34 18.40
C GLY A 57 1.06 -8.66 16.93
N ILE A 58 1.16 -7.63 16.10
CA ILE A 58 1.51 -7.75 14.68
C ILE A 58 2.73 -6.88 14.43
N GLU A 59 3.77 -7.44 13.81
CA GLU A 59 4.97 -6.72 13.40
C GLU A 59 4.96 -6.56 11.88
N LEU A 60 5.04 -5.32 11.42
CA LEU A 60 5.08 -4.96 10.01
C LEU A 60 6.47 -4.45 9.65
N LEU A 61 7.12 -5.14 8.72
CA LEU A 61 8.45 -4.78 8.21
C LEU A 61 8.31 -4.15 6.82
N TRP A 62 8.71 -2.89 6.71
CA TRP A 62 8.81 -2.18 5.44
C TRP A 62 10.10 -2.58 4.73
N LYS A 63 9.99 -3.41 3.68
CA LYS A 63 11.16 -3.91 2.94
C LYS A 63 11.72 -2.86 1.98
N ASN A 64 10.87 -2.33 1.11
CA ASN A 64 11.25 -1.42 0.04
C ASN A 64 10.03 -0.70 -0.53
N LEU A 65 10.26 0.47 -1.13
CA LEU A 65 9.29 1.18 -1.95
C LEU A 65 9.71 1.04 -3.42
N ASP A 66 8.97 0.26 -4.19
CA ASP A 66 9.23 0.09 -5.62
C ASP A 66 8.42 1.11 -6.42
N LEU A 67 9.12 1.99 -7.13
CA LEU A 67 8.50 2.92 -8.06
C LEU A 67 8.57 2.33 -9.47
N THR A 68 7.43 1.92 -10.00
CA THR A 68 7.32 1.47 -11.38
C THR A 68 6.97 2.64 -12.30
N CYS A 69 7.76 2.83 -13.35
CA CYS A 69 7.41 3.75 -14.43
C CYS A 69 6.55 2.99 -15.44
N GLU A 70 5.24 3.29 -15.45
CA GLU A 70 4.35 2.88 -16.52
C GLU A 70 4.71 3.67 -17.77
N LYS A 71 5.31 2.99 -18.74
CA LYS A 71 5.79 3.63 -19.97
C LYS A 71 4.61 3.91 -20.90
N GLU A 72 4.33 5.19 -21.10
CA GLU A 72 3.46 5.63 -22.18
C GLU A 72 4.30 6.06 -23.39
N THR A 73 4.03 5.47 -24.55
CA THR A 73 4.71 5.84 -25.79
C THR A 73 3.98 7.01 -26.42
N ILE A 74 4.58 8.20 -26.38
CA ILE A 74 4.02 9.41 -27.00
C ILE A 74 4.51 9.55 -28.45
N MET A 75 5.78 9.22 -28.72
CA MET A 75 6.38 9.30 -30.05
C MET A 75 7.67 8.47 -30.11
N PHE A 76 7.96 7.90 -31.29
CA PHE A 76 9.26 7.30 -31.58
C PHE A 76 10.10 8.26 -32.44
N SER A 77 11.36 8.45 -32.09
CA SER A 77 12.34 9.15 -32.94
C SER A 77 13.46 8.19 -33.32
N ARG A 78 14.09 8.45 -34.47
CA ARG A 78 15.28 7.71 -34.91
C ARG A 78 16.28 8.67 -35.53
N SER A 79 17.57 8.35 -35.41
CA SER A 79 18.62 9.09 -36.08
C SER A 79 18.59 8.82 -37.59
N THR A 80 18.54 9.88 -38.40
CA THR A 80 18.60 9.78 -39.87
C THR A 80 19.56 10.82 -40.43
N MET A 81 20.34 10.45 -41.44
CA MET A 81 21.16 11.40 -42.23
C MET A 81 20.52 11.63 -43.61
N TYR A 82 20.50 12.88 -44.07
CA TYR A 82 20.05 13.24 -45.41
C TYR A 82 21.23 13.19 -46.39
N GLY A 83 21.16 12.32 -47.40
CA GLY A 83 22.05 12.38 -48.56
C GLY A 83 21.40 13.20 -49.65
N LEU A 84 22.04 14.32 -50.05
CA LEU A 84 21.63 15.07 -51.23
C LEU A 84 22.23 14.40 -52.47
N LEU A 85 21.38 13.99 -53.40
CA LEU A 85 21.77 13.53 -54.73
C LEU A 85 21.58 14.70 -55.68
N ASP A 86 22.68 15.16 -56.29
CA ASP A 86 22.69 16.20 -57.31
C ASP A 86 23.03 15.59 -58.68
N SER A 87 22.33 16.00 -59.73
CA SER A 87 22.51 15.51 -61.10
C SER A 87 22.62 16.69 -62.05
N LYS A 88 23.70 16.74 -62.81
CA LYS A 88 24.02 17.81 -63.77
C LYS A 88 23.34 17.62 -65.12
#